data_AF-A0A7Z8CZM4-F1
#
_entry.id   AF-A0A7Z8CZM4-F1
#
_cell.length_a   1.000
_cell.length_b   1.000
_cell.length_c   1.000
_cell.angle_alpha   90.00
_cell.angle_beta   90.00
_cell.angle_gamma   90.00
#
_symmetry.space_group_name_H-M   'P 1'
#
loop_
_entity.id
_entity.type
_entity.pdbx_description
1 polymer ?
#
loop_
_entity_poly.entity_id
_entity_poly.type
_entity_poly.pdbx_seq_one_letter_code
_entity_poly.pdbx_strand_id
1 'polypeptide(L)'
;MNDAELRWLTEQAYWVDSLKNNKPYTPKEGNSYYYNSKNPNMRKFEVLKIKENGMQAIAVAPIKNGKPDTSQVVIAFAGMNADDGLDILTDTQTVGLNKDILDISTKLNFNGYNK
;
A
#
# COMPACT_ATOMS: atom_id res chain seq x y z
N MET A 1 13.77 4.85 3.78
CA MET A 1 12.58 4.80 4.66
C MET A 1 13.04 4.33 6.02
N ASN A 2 12.48 4.82 7.12
CA ASN A 2 12.84 4.36 8.47
C ASN A 2 11.71 3.53 9.10
N ASP A 3 12.00 2.87 10.23
CA ASP A 3 11.06 1.96 10.90
C ASP A 3 9.77 2.67 11.34
N ALA A 4 9.85 3.94 11.73
CA ALA A 4 8.67 4.72 12.09
C ALA A 4 7.78 5.00 10.86
N GLU A 5 8.36 5.35 9.71
CA GLU A 5 7.64 5.51 8.45
C GLU A 5 6.96 4.20 8.03
N LEU A 6 7.66 3.06 8.16
CA LEU A 6 7.10 1.74 7.83
C LEU A 6 5.93 1.35 8.75
N ARG A 7 6.04 1.63 10.04
CA ARG A 7 4.94 1.42 11.00
C ARG A 7 3.71 2.24 10.62
N TRP A 8 3.89 3.51 10.27
CA TRP A 8 2.78 4.34 9.80
C TRP A 8 2.15 3.79 8.53
N LEU A 9 2.94 3.34 7.54
CA LEU A 9 2.37 2.72 6.33
C LEU A 9 1.53 1.49 6.63
N THR A 10 1.97 0.68 7.60
CA THR A 10 1.22 -0.52 8.03
C THR A 10 -0.11 -0.11 8.65
N GLU A 11 -0.14 0.92 9.51
CA GLU A 11 -1.38 1.47 10.06
C GLU A 11 -2.30 2.04 8.98
N GLN A 12 -1.73 2.69 7.96
CA GLN A 12 -2.49 3.24 6.84
C GLN A 12 -3.02 2.15 5.90
N ALA A 13 -2.34 1.01 5.79
CA ALA A 13 -2.85 -0.15 5.06
C ALA A 13 -4.16 -0.67 5.68
N TYR A 14 -4.31 -0.63 7.01
CA TYR A 14 -5.58 -0.97 7.68
C TYR A 14 -6.71 0.03 7.38
N TRP A 15 -6.40 1.24 6.92
CA TRP A 15 -7.42 2.25 6.59
C TRP A 15 -7.97 2.11 5.17
N VAL A 16 -7.35 1.27 4.34
CA VAL A 16 -7.91 0.88 3.04
C VAL A 16 -9.24 0.19 3.23
N ASP A 17 -9.33 -0.70 4.22
CA ASP A 17 -10.49 -1.50 4.53
C ASP A 17 -11.78 -0.66 4.57
N SER A 18 -12.67 -0.92 3.63
CA SER A 18 -13.96 -0.24 3.49
C SER A 18 -14.90 -0.54 4.65
N LEU A 19 -14.74 -1.70 5.31
CA LEU A 19 -15.55 -2.10 6.47
C LEU A 19 -15.08 -1.41 7.77
N LYS A 20 -13.85 -0.88 7.79
CA LYS A 20 -13.33 -0.14 8.93
C LYS A 20 -13.96 1.25 9.04
N ASN A 21 -14.90 1.36 9.97
CA ASN A 21 -15.57 2.63 10.27
C ASN A 21 -14.73 3.59 11.15
N ASN A 22 -13.82 3.05 11.97
CA ASN A 22 -12.95 3.85 12.84
C ASN A 22 -11.58 4.10 12.20
N LYS A 23 -11.53 5.06 11.26
CA LYS A 23 -10.30 5.50 10.60
C LYS A 23 -10.33 7.00 10.34
N PRO A 24 -9.17 7.68 10.34
CA PRO A 24 -9.12 9.13 10.10
C PRO A 24 -9.43 9.48 8.64
N TYR A 25 -9.11 8.60 7.69
CA TYR A 25 -9.43 8.72 6.26
C TYR A 25 -9.21 7.36 5.57
N THR A 26 -9.63 7.25 4.30
CA THR A 26 -9.32 6.12 3.42
C THR A 26 -8.25 6.54 2.41
N PRO A 27 -7.09 5.86 2.33
CA PRO A 27 -6.11 6.10 1.27
C PRO A 27 -6.73 5.92 -0.12
N LYS A 28 -6.29 6.71 -1.10
CA LYS A 28 -6.75 6.62 -2.49
C LYS A 28 -5.55 6.61 -3.44
N GLU A 29 -5.63 5.81 -4.50
CA GLU A 29 -4.61 5.77 -5.56
C GLU A 29 -4.42 7.18 -6.17
N GLY A 30 -3.17 7.52 -6.47
CA GLY A 30 -2.76 8.82 -7.02
C GLY A 30 -2.71 9.96 -6.01
N ASN A 31 -3.13 9.75 -4.77
CA ASN A 31 -3.06 10.78 -3.73
C ASN A 31 -1.78 10.68 -2.89
N SER A 32 -1.35 11.85 -2.41
CA SER A 32 -0.20 12.00 -1.51
C SER A 32 -0.64 12.22 -0.07
N TYR A 33 0.01 11.53 0.86
CA TYR A 33 -0.28 11.60 2.30
C TYR A 33 1.02 11.79 3.09
N TYR A 34 0.90 12.37 4.29
CA TYR A 34 2.00 12.35 5.26
C TYR A 34 2.06 10.97 5.92
N TYR A 35 3.27 10.48 6.21
CA TYR A 35 3.41 9.28 7.06
C TYR A 35 2.69 9.50 8.40
N ASN A 36 2.87 10.68 9.01
CA ASN A 36 2.17 11.09 10.20
C ASN A 36 1.65 12.53 10.04
N SER A 37 0.34 12.73 10.03
CA SER A 37 -0.29 14.05 9.89
C SER A 37 0.02 15.00 11.06
N LYS A 38 0.35 14.47 12.23
CA LYS A 38 0.72 15.24 13.42
C LYS A 38 2.21 15.63 13.45
N ASN A 39 3.02 15.08 12.55
CA ASN A 39 4.44 15.40 12.44
C ASN A 39 4.78 15.82 11.00
N PRO A 40 4.63 17.11 10.65
CA PRO A 40 4.87 17.60 9.30
C PRO A 40 6.34 17.52 8.85
N ASN A 41 7.28 17.31 9.78
CA ASN A 41 8.68 17.01 9.45
C ASN A 41 8.85 15.59 8.92
N MET A 42 7.87 14.71 9.16
CA MET A 42 7.80 13.41 8.54
C MET A 42 7.44 13.57 7.06
N ARG A 43 8.13 12.84 6.19
CA ARG A 43 7.99 12.99 4.74
C ARG A 43 6.57 12.62 4.28
N LYS A 44 6.31 12.87 3.00
CA LYS A 44 5.11 12.39 2.31
C LYS A 44 5.41 11.13 1.52
N PHE A 45 4.35 10.42 1.16
CA PHE A 45 4.37 9.36 0.17
C PHE A 45 3.15 9.50 -0.73
N GLU A 46 3.23 8.91 -1.92
CA GLU A 46 2.11 8.78 -2.85
C GLU A 46 1.64 7.33 -2.89
N VAL A 47 0.32 7.13 -2.91
CA VAL A 47 -0.28 5.81 -3.07
C VAL A 47 -0.32 5.47 -4.55
N LEU A 48 0.43 4.45 -4.93
CA LEU A 48 0.49 3.96 -6.31
C LEU A 48 -0.63 2.97 -6.61
N LYS A 49 -0.93 2.08 -5.65
CA LYS A 49 -1.93 1.03 -5.82
C LYS A 49 -2.53 0.60 -4.49
N ILE A 50 -3.80 0.20 -4.52
CA ILE A 50 -4.54 -0.35 -3.39
C ILE A 50 -5.13 -1.71 -3.79
N LYS A 51 -5.12 -2.68 -2.86
CA LYS A 51 -5.80 -3.97 -2.99
C LYS A 51 -6.58 -4.29 -1.71
N GLU A 52 -7.82 -4.77 -1.88
CA GLU A 52 -8.77 -5.06 -0.80
C GLU A 52 -9.51 -6.40 -1.03
N ASN A 53 -8.86 -7.40 -1.64
CA ASN A 53 -9.45 -8.72 -1.88
C ASN A 53 -8.83 -9.73 -0.92
N GLY A 54 -9.50 -10.02 0.20
CA GLY A 54 -9.07 -10.98 1.24
C GLY A 54 -7.88 -10.52 2.11
N MET A 55 -7.10 -9.55 1.63
CA MET A 55 -6.04 -8.86 2.37
C MET A 55 -6.04 -7.38 1.98
N GLN A 56 -5.70 -6.53 2.94
CA GLN A 56 -5.59 -5.09 2.74
C GLN A 56 -4.13 -4.74 2.45
N ALA A 57 -3.85 -4.14 1.29
CA ALA A 57 -2.50 -3.78 0.91
C ALA A 57 -2.44 -2.43 0.19
N ILE A 58 -1.35 -1.69 0.44
CA ILE A 58 -1.02 -0.46 -0.27
C ILE A 58 0.40 -0.55 -0.83
N ALA A 59 0.55 -0.14 -2.10
CA ALA A 59 1.85 0.14 -2.69
C ALA A 59 2.07 1.65 -2.71
N VAL A 60 3.19 2.11 -2.17
CA VAL A 60 3.49 3.54 -2.03
C VAL A 60 4.91 3.86 -2.50
N ALA A 61 5.10 5.11 -2.93
CA ALA A 61 6.42 5.67 -3.18
C ALA A 61 6.65 6.89 -2.27
N PRO A 62 7.81 7.01 -1.60
CA PRO A 62 8.14 8.20 -0.83
C PRO A 62 8.29 9.40 -1.79
N ILE A 63 7.83 10.57 -1.36
CA ILE A 63 8.02 11.81 -2.12
C ILE A 63 9.40 12.37 -1.80
N LYS A 64 10.22 12.56 -2.84
CA LYS A 64 11.51 13.25 -2.77
C LYS A 64 11.49 14.42 -3.76
N ASN A 65 11.89 15.59 -3.30
CA ASN A 65 11.92 16.82 -4.12
C ASN A 65 10.59 17.11 -4.83
N GLY A 66 9.46 16.84 -4.16
CA GLY A 66 8.12 17.10 -4.69
C GLY A 66 7.60 16.08 -5.71
N LYS A 67 8.35 15.02 -6.02
CA LYS A 67 7.92 13.94 -6.91
C LYS A 67 7.97 12.56 -6.22
N PRO A 68 7.08 11.62 -6.56
CA PRO A 68 7.19 10.24 -6.11
C PRO A 68 8.50 9.61 -6.60
N ASP A 69 9.26 9.03 -5.68
CA ASP A 69 10.46 8.25 -6.00
C ASP A 69 10.07 6.79 -6.24
N THR A 70 9.65 6.48 -7.47
CA THR A 70 9.25 5.12 -7.88
C THR A 70 10.40 4.14 -7.98
N SER A 71 11.66 4.59 -7.82
CA SER A 71 12.80 3.68 -7.63
C SER A 71 12.75 2.97 -6.28
N GLN A 72 11.95 3.48 -5.33
CA GLN A 72 11.75 2.92 -4.00
C GLN A 72 10.26 2.72 -3.74
N VAL A 73 9.71 1.63 -4.26
CA VAL A 73 8.33 1.22 -3.94
C VAL A 73 8.31 0.39 -2.68
N VAL A 74 7.41 0.72 -1.75
CA VAL A 74 7.14 -0.08 -0.54
C VAL A 74 5.72 -0.59 -0.60
N ILE A 75 5.55 -1.88 -0.31
CA ILE A 75 4.25 -2.53 -0.22
C ILE A 75 4.01 -2.84 1.25
N ALA A 76 2.97 -2.23 1.82
CA ALA A 76 2.53 -2.49 3.18
C ALA A 76 1.27 -3.36 3.16
N PHE A 77 1.28 -4.40 3.98
CA PHE A 77 0.16 -5.32 4.16
C PHE A 77 -0.43 -5.10 5.56
N ALA A 78 -1.74 -4.92 5.63
CA ALA A 78 -2.49 -5.02 6.87
C ALA A 78 -3.00 -6.45 7.02
N GLY A 79 -2.90 -6.98 8.25
CA GLY A 79 -3.45 -8.29 8.59
C GLY A 79 -4.96 -8.33 8.37
N MET A 80 -5.48 -9.52 8.05
CA MET A 80 -6.90 -9.76 7.78
C MET A 80 -7.79 -9.28 8.93
N ASN A 81 -8.93 -8.66 8.61
CA ASN A 81 -9.99 -8.44 9.59
C ASN A 81 -10.50 -9.79 10.06
N ALA A 82 -10.17 -10.16 11.30
CA ALA A 82 -10.57 -11.44 11.88
C ALA A 82 -12.06 -11.50 12.32
N ASP A 83 -12.84 -10.43 12.09
CA ASP A 83 -14.23 -10.33 12.55
C ASP A 83 -15.25 -11.02 11.62
N ASP A 84 -14.88 -11.30 10.37
CA ASP A 84 -15.61 -12.24 9.50
C ASP A 84 -14.96 -13.62 9.65
N GLY A 85 -15.49 -14.41 10.59
CA GLY A 85 -15.08 -15.78 10.87
C GLY A 85 -15.39 -16.78 9.74
N LEU A 86 -14.86 -16.55 8.53
CA LEU A 86 -14.94 -17.49 7.41
C LEU A 86 -13.71 -17.54 6.48
N ASP A 87 -12.65 -16.75 6.68
CA ASP A 87 -11.44 -16.82 5.82
C ASP A 87 -10.19 -17.32 6.57
N ILE A 88 -10.40 -18.14 7.60
CA ILE A 88 -9.31 -18.93 8.19
C ILE A 88 -8.91 -19.98 7.15
N LEU A 89 -7.73 -19.79 6.57
CA LEU A 89 -6.97 -20.73 5.72
C LEU A 89 -7.42 -20.84 4.25
N THR A 90 -6.53 -20.35 3.38
CA THR A 90 -5.87 -21.26 2.43
C THR A 90 -6.79 -22.06 1.51
N ASP A 91 -7.57 -21.39 0.66
CA ASP A 91 -7.87 -21.98 -0.64
C ASP A 91 -6.92 -21.37 -1.67
N THR A 92 -5.83 -22.11 -1.96
CA THR A 92 -4.88 -21.91 -3.08
C THR A 92 -3.59 -21.10 -2.82
N GLN A 93 -2.93 -21.27 -1.67
CA GLN A 93 -1.46 -21.27 -1.74
C GLN A 93 -1.04 -22.62 -2.31
N THR A 94 -0.65 -22.72 -3.59
CA THR A 94 0.43 -23.62 -4.08
C THR A 94 0.73 -23.50 -5.59
N VAL A 95 -0.14 -22.99 -6.48
CA VAL A 95 0.19 -22.96 -7.93
C VAL A 95 -0.13 -21.61 -8.58
N GLY A 96 0.59 -20.55 -8.22
CA GLY A 96 0.39 -19.27 -8.91
C GLY A 96 0.96 -17.99 -8.32
N LEU A 97 1.78 -18.04 -7.26
CA LEU A 97 2.45 -16.83 -6.71
C LEU A 97 3.34 -16.08 -7.75
N ASN A 98 3.52 -16.66 -8.95
CA ASN A 98 4.19 -16.07 -10.10
C ASN A 98 3.28 -15.32 -11.09
N LYS A 99 1.97 -15.17 -10.85
CA LYS A 99 1.09 -14.46 -11.80
C LYS A 99 0.77 -13.03 -11.36
N ASP A 100 0.32 -12.80 -10.13
CA ASP A 100 -0.11 -11.45 -9.70
C ASP A 100 1.05 -10.50 -9.40
N ILE A 101 2.12 -10.99 -8.76
CA ILE A 101 3.35 -10.20 -8.55
C ILE A 101 4.01 -9.91 -9.90
N LEU A 102 3.97 -10.90 -10.80
CA LEU A 102 4.51 -10.76 -12.15
C LEU A 102 3.64 -9.81 -12.98
N ASP A 103 2.31 -9.82 -12.85
CA ASP A 103 1.36 -8.95 -13.56
C ASP A 103 1.44 -7.49 -13.06
N ILE A 104 1.70 -7.27 -11.76
CA ILE A 104 2.06 -5.95 -11.24
C ILE A 104 3.44 -5.53 -11.77
N SER A 105 4.43 -6.44 -11.78
CA SER A 105 5.78 -6.14 -12.26
C SER A 105 5.86 -5.91 -13.77
N THR A 106 5.04 -6.60 -14.58
CA THR A 106 4.93 -6.39 -16.04
C THR A 106 4.02 -5.23 -16.40
N LYS A 107 3.03 -4.86 -15.58
CA LYS A 107 2.27 -3.60 -15.74
C LYS A 107 3.07 -2.38 -15.31
N LEU A 108 4.03 -2.53 -14.40
CA LEU A 108 5.00 -1.50 -14.01
C LEU A 108 6.22 -1.45 -14.93
N ASN A 109 6.12 -1.96 -16.16
CA ASN A 109 7.08 -1.62 -17.20
C ASN A 109 6.99 -0.10 -17.43
N PHE A 110 7.87 0.66 -16.76
CA PHE A 110 8.04 2.09 -16.92
C PHE A 110 8.54 2.35 -18.35
N ASN A 111 7.63 2.33 -19.32
CA ASN A 111 7.87 2.93 -20.61
C ASN A 111 8.17 4.41 -20.33
N GLY A 112 9.42 4.77 -20.62
CA GLY A 112 10.00 6.04 -20.24
C GLY A 112 9.16 7.23 -20.69
N TYR A 113 8.91 8.12 -19.76
CA TYR A 113 8.65 9.51 -20.10
C TYR A 113 9.99 10.22 -20.33
N ASN A 114 10.53 10.00 -21.54
CA ASN A 114 11.37 10.99 -22.19
C ASN A 114 10.43 11.99 -22.88
N LYS A 115 10.27 13.19 -22.31
CA LYS A 115 10.24 14.46 -23.03
C LYS A 115 10.32 15.63 -22.05
#